data_AF-A0A438WTY6-F1
#
_entry.id   AF-A0A438WTY6-F1
#
_cell.length_a   1.000
_cell.length_b   1.000
_cell.length_c   1.000
_cell.angle_alpha   90.00
_cell.angle_beta   90.00
_cell.angle_gamma   90.00
#
_symmetry.space_group_name_H-M   'P 1'
#
loop_
_entity.id
_entity.type
_entity.pdbx_description
1 polymer ?
#
loop_
_entity_poly.entity_id
_entity_poly.type
_entity_poly.pdbx_seq_one_letter_code
_entity_poly.pdbx_strand_id
1 'polypeptide(L)'
;MDYKHFKGKHANIVIEIISLLEKGVKKAQEILEKPDAGSYTKLENSSGDTPIKADLALDKFLEETFLSLENVKSVFSEEKETPVTKENGSYLIAYDPLDGSSVMEANFLVGTIIGVYEKDYKAQNLVASLYVVFGHKIELVVALDKVYRYAFYQNKFHFIETIVLENKGKIIASGGNQKDFSLG
;
A
#
# COMPACT_ATOMS: atom_id res chain seq x y z
N MET A 1 -12.93 -3.25 14.88
CA MET A 1 -12.46 -4.34 14.01
C MET A 1 -12.46 -5.64 14.81
N ASP A 2 -12.67 -6.81 14.19
CA ASP A 2 -12.49 -8.10 14.87
C ASP A 2 -11.07 -8.63 14.60
N TYR A 3 -10.09 -8.18 15.39
CA TYR A 3 -8.66 -8.52 15.21
C TYR A 3 -8.31 -9.97 15.56
N LYS A 4 -9.28 -10.84 15.85
CA LYS A 4 -9.06 -12.24 16.30
C LYS A 4 -8.21 -13.09 15.37
N HIS A 5 -8.05 -12.66 14.12
CA HIS A 5 -7.38 -13.42 13.06
C HIS A 5 -5.87 -13.20 13.10
N PHE A 6 -5.40 -12.03 13.55
CA PHE A 6 -3.97 -11.73 13.60
C PHE A 6 -3.35 -12.29 14.88
N LYS A 7 -2.38 -13.19 14.70
CA LYS A 7 -1.64 -13.82 15.80
C LYS A 7 -0.15 -13.85 15.47
N GLY A 8 0.66 -14.09 16.50
CA GLY A 8 2.11 -14.20 16.37
C GLY A 8 2.84 -12.87 16.61
N LYS A 9 4.16 -12.92 16.45
CA LYS A 9 5.09 -11.86 16.86
C LYS A 9 4.77 -10.49 16.24
N HIS A 10 4.31 -10.46 14.99
CA HIS A 10 4.09 -9.22 14.23
C HIS A 10 2.62 -8.78 14.14
N ALA A 11 1.71 -9.47 14.85
CA ALA A 11 0.29 -9.14 14.80
C ALA A 11 -0.01 -7.70 15.27
N ASN A 12 0.66 -7.24 16.33
CA ASN A 12 0.39 -5.92 16.92
C ASN A 12 0.70 -4.77 15.94
N ILE A 13 1.84 -4.80 15.26
CA ILE A 13 2.19 -3.74 14.30
C ILE A 13 1.21 -3.73 13.11
N VAL A 14 0.80 -4.91 12.63
CA VAL A 14 -0.21 -5.02 11.56
C VAL A 14 -1.55 -4.42 12.03
N ILE A 15 -1.98 -4.71 13.25
CA ILE A 15 -3.22 -4.16 13.84
C ILE A 15 -3.16 -2.63 13.92
N GLU A 16 -2.03 -2.07 14.34
CA GLU A 16 -1.82 -0.62 14.43
C GLU A 16 -1.85 0.05 13.07
N ILE A 17 -1.17 -0.52 12.07
CA ILE A 17 -1.20 -0.04 10.68
C ILE A 17 -2.64 -0.04 10.17
N ILE A 18 -3.38 -1.13 10.34
CA ILE A 18 -4.76 -1.18 9.86
C ILE A 18 -5.65 -0.15 10.59
N SER A 19 -5.47 0.03 11.90
CA SER A 19 -6.18 1.06 12.67
C SER A 19 -5.91 2.48 12.16
N LEU A 20 -4.69 2.77 11.71
CA LEU A 20 -4.36 4.04 11.06
C LEU A 20 -5.00 4.15 9.68
N LEU A 21 -4.94 3.09 8.86
CA LEU A 21 -5.61 3.05 7.56
C LEU A 21 -7.12 3.24 7.69
N GLU A 22 -7.79 2.62 8.67
CA GLU A 22 -9.22 2.83 8.93
C GLU A 22 -9.57 4.30 9.16
N LYS A 23 -8.73 5.02 9.92
CA LYS A 23 -8.89 6.45 10.18
C LYS A 23 -8.54 7.31 8.96
N GLY A 24 -7.58 6.85 8.17
CA GLY A 24 -6.98 7.59 7.07
C GLY A 24 -7.63 7.41 5.70
N VAL A 25 -8.36 6.31 5.50
CA VAL A 25 -8.81 5.92 4.16
C VAL A 25 -9.75 6.92 3.51
N LYS A 26 -10.62 7.57 4.30
CA LYS A 26 -11.47 8.67 3.81
C LYS A 26 -10.64 9.86 3.36
N LYS A 27 -9.54 10.15 4.07
CA LYS A 27 -8.65 11.23 3.68
C LYS A 27 -7.91 10.89 2.39
N ALA A 28 -7.49 9.64 2.23
CA ALA A 28 -6.91 9.15 0.98
C ALA A 28 -7.91 9.27 -0.19
N GLN A 29 -9.18 8.89 0.01
CA GLN A 29 -10.23 9.10 -1.00
C GLN A 29 -10.41 10.57 -1.36
N GLU A 30 -10.50 11.46 -0.36
CA GLU A 30 -10.58 12.91 -0.60
C GLU A 30 -9.40 13.44 -1.41
N ILE A 31 -8.20 12.85 -1.28
CA ILE A 31 -7.03 13.22 -2.08
C ILE A 31 -7.22 12.79 -3.54
N LEU A 32 -7.66 11.54 -3.75
CA LEU A 32 -7.90 10.95 -5.08
C LEU A 32 -9.04 11.64 -5.84
N GLU A 33 -10.07 12.09 -5.12
CA GLU A 33 -11.26 12.74 -5.70
C GLU A 33 -11.05 14.23 -6.04
N LYS A 34 -9.89 14.82 -5.72
CA LYS A 34 -9.62 16.22 -6.08
C LYS A 34 -9.65 16.39 -7.61
N PRO A 35 -10.26 17.47 -8.14
CA PRO A 35 -10.35 17.69 -9.58
C PRO A 35 -9.01 17.70 -10.31
N ASP A 36 -7.93 18.08 -9.63
CA ASP A 36 -6.57 18.15 -10.18
C ASP A 36 -5.66 17.00 -9.72
N ALA A 37 -6.22 15.96 -9.07
CA ALA A 37 -5.45 14.83 -8.53
C ALA A 37 -4.57 14.16 -9.61
N GLY A 38 -5.11 13.97 -10.81
CA GLY A 38 -4.42 13.33 -11.94
C GLY A 38 -3.44 14.23 -12.69
N SER A 39 -3.35 15.51 -12.34
CA SER A 39 -2.44 16.42 -13.01
C SER A 39 -0.99 16.06 -12.68
N TYR A 40 -0.17 15.88 -13.72
CA TYR A 40 1.27 15.74 -13.59
C TYR A 40 1.91 16.94 -12.89
N THR A 41 2.92 16.65 -12.08
CA THR A 41 3.75 17.66 -11.45
C THR A 41 4.84 18.14 -12.42
N LYS A 42 5.72 19.04 -11.97
CA LYS A 42 6.92 19.46 -12.73
C LYS A 42 8.19 18.77 -12.22
N LEU A 43 8.03 17.71 -11.42
CA LEU A 43 9.11 16.99 -10.77
C LEU A 43 9.32 15.66 -11.47
N GLU A 44 10.50 15.07 -11.33
CA GLU A 44 10.77 13.66 -11.66
C GLU A 44 11.02 12.93 -10.33
N ASN A 45 10.47 11.73 -10.19
CA ASN A 45 10.67 10.89 -9.01
C ASN A 45 11.93 10.01 -9.16
N SER A 46 12.22 9.20 -8.13
CA SER A 46 13.44 8.37 -8.07
C SER A 46 13.49 7.25 -9.13
N SER A 47 12.33 6.88 -9.67
CA SER A 47 12.15 5.87 -10.72
C SER A 47 12.29 6.47 -12.13
N GLY A 48 12.35 7.81 -12.26
CA GLY A 48 12.42 8.53 -13.53
C GLY A 48 11.05 8.87 -14.14
N ASP A 49 9.97 8.65 -13.41
CA ASP A 49 8.61 9.00 -13.80
C ASP A 49 8.22 10.39 -13.27
N THR A 50 7.29 11.06 -13.94
CA THR A 50 6.71 12.33 -13.44
C THR A 50 5.52 11.99 -12.54
N PRO A 51 5.59 12.20 -11.21
CA PRO A 51 4.46 11.90 -10.34
C PRO A 51 3.31 12.86 -10.59
N ILE A 52 2.09 12.37 -10.42
CA ILE A 52 0.88 13.19 -10.39
C ILE A 52 0.71 13.82 -9.00
N LYS A 53 -0.17 14.82 -8.90
CA LYS A 53 -0.41 15.51 -7.62
C LYS A 53 -0.95 14.57 -6.53
N ALA A 54 -1.72 13.55 -6.93
CA ALA A 54 -2.24 12.55 -6.01
C ALA A 54 -1.12 11.75 -5.35
N ASP A 55 -0.09 11.36 -6.09
CA ASP A 55 1.07 10.60 -5.58
C ASP A 55 1.73 11.36 -4.44
N LEU A 56 2.13 12.62 -4.68
CA LEU A 56 2.82 13.44 -3.67
C LEU A 56 1.94 13.75 -2.45
N ALA A 57 0.63 13.88 -2.66
CA ALA A 57 -0.31 14.13 -1.57
C ALA A 57 -0.54 12.88 -0.70
N LEU A 58 -0.63 11.70 -1.32
CA LEU A 58 -0.73 10.42 -0.62
C LEU A 58 0.59 10.06 0.06
N ASP A 59 1.72 10.26 -0.60
CA ASP A 59 3.07 10.08 -0.03
C ASP A 59 3.19 10.84 1.29
N LYS A 60 2.95 12.15 1.26
CA LYS A 60 3.02 12.99 2.46
C LYS A 60 2.08 12.49 3.56
N PHE A 61 0.84 12.16 3.18
CA PHE A 61 -0.16 11.68 4.12
C PHE A 61 0.24 10.36 4.78
N LEU A 62 0.75 9.40 4.01
CA LEU A 62 1.17 8.09 4.49
C LEU A 62 2.46 8.17 5.30
N GLU A 63 3.43 8.99 4.88
CA GLU A 63 4.65 9.28 5.65
C GLU A 63 4.32 9.77 7.06
N GLU A 64 3.52 10.84 7.16
CA GLU A 64 3.09 11.41 8.44
C GLU A 64 2.33 10.37 9.28
N THR A 65 1.45 9.60 8.63
CA THR A 65 0.65 8.56 9.28
C THR A 65 1.53 7.46 9.86
N PHE A 66 2.45 6.89 9.08
CA PHE A 66 3.29 5.79 9.54
C PHE A 66 4.38 6.23 10.53
N LEU A 67 4.95 7.42 10.34
CA LEU A 67 5.91 7.98 11.30
C LEU A 67 5.27 8.34 12.65
N SER A 68 3.94 8.45 12.73
CA SER A 68 3.24 8.62 14.01
C SER A 68 3.30 7.38 14.91
N LEU A 69 3.59 6.19 14.37
CA LEU A 69 3.74 4.96 15.14
C LEU A 69 5.09 4.92 15.87
N GLU A 70 5.09 4.81 17.20
CA GLU A 70 6.31 4.80 18.01
C GLU A 70 7.28 3.65 17.68
N ASN A 71 6.71 2.51 17.30
CA ASN A 71 7.41 1.28 16.96
C ASN A 71 7.86 1.20 15.48
N VAL A 72 7.50 2.17 14.65
CA VAL A 72 8.06 2.34 13.30
C VAL A 72 9.28 3.25 13.37
N LYS A 73 10.43 2.74 12.96
CA LYS A 73 11.70 3.47 12.95
C LYS A 73 11.90 4.25 11.65
N SER A 74 11.51 3.68 10.53
CA SER A 74 11.84 4.21 9.21
C SER A 74 10.71 3.96 8.25
N VAL A 75 10.49 4.90 7.33
CA VAL A 75 9.55 4.76 6.24
C VAL A 75 10.25 5.06 4.91
N PHE A 76 9.90 4.33 3.86
CA PHE A 76 10.50 4.47 2.53
C PHE A 76 9.42 4.44 1.45
N SER A 77 9.25 5.58 0.77
CA SER A 77 8.29 5.73 -0.30
C SER A 77 8.95 5.49 -1.66
N GLU A 78 8.20 4.96 -2.62
CA GLU A 78 8.57 4.94 -4.04
C GLU A 78 8.94 6.35 -4.56
N GLU A 79 8.25 7.38 -4.05
CA GLU A 79 8.41 8.77 -4.50
C GLU A 79 9.67 9.47 -3.97
N LYS A 80 10.51 8.79 -3.17
CA LYS A 80 11.69 9.37 -2.52
C LYS A 80 12.94 8.54 -2.76
N GLU A 81 14.08 9.20 -2.90
CA GLU A 81 15.37 8.51 -3.07
C GLU A 81 15.91 7.89 -1.77
N THR A 82 15.51 8.44 -0.61
CA THR A 82 16.03 8.03 0.69
C THR A 82 14.91 7.87 1.72
N PRO A 83 15.06 6.91 2.67
CA PRO A 83 14.05 6.69 3.69
C PRO A 83 14.10 7.77 4.79
N VAL A 84 12.94 8.15 5.30
CA VAL A 84 12.82 9.03 6.47
C VAL A 84 12.90 8.18 7.74
N THR A 85 13.83 8.53 8.64
CA THR A 85 14.18 7.68 9.79
C THR A 85 14.14 8.45 11.10
N LYS A 86 13.53 7.84 12.11
CA LYS A 86 13.51 8.27 13.52
C LYS A 86 14.58 7.52 14.32
N GLU A 87 14.89 8.04 15.50
CA GLU A 87 15.86 7.42 16.41
C GLU A 87 15.38 6.05 16.93
N ASN A 88 14.10 5.96 17.27
CA ASN A 88 13.48 4.81 17.93
C ASN A 88 12.47 4.10 17.01
N GLY A 89 12.25 2.81 17.31
CA GLY A 89 11.33 1.93 16.60
C GLY A 89 11.98 0.60 16.23
N SER A 90 11.17 -0.43 16.01
CA SER A 90 11.63 -1.79 15.68
C SER A 90 11.32 -2.20 14.24
N TYR A 91 10.34 -1.53 13.61
CA TYR A 91 9.87 -1.85 12.27
C TYR A 91 10.25 -0.79 11.25
N LEU A 92 10.32 -1.20 10.00
CA LEU A 92 10.49 -0.33 8.85
C LEU A 92 9.31 -0.53 7.91
N ILE A 93 8.83 0.52 7.26
CA ILE A 93 7.69 0.45 6.32
C ILE A 93 8.15 0.96 4.96
N ALA A 94 8.13 0.11 3.94
CA ALA A 94 8.25 0.56 2.56
C ALA A 94 6.84 0.62 1.95
N TYR A 95 6.57 1.60 1.10
CA TYR A 95 5.25 1.73 0.47
C TYR A 95 5.32 2.38 -0.90
N ASP A 96 4.38 1.97 -1.76
CA ASP A 96 3.98 2.70 -2.95
C ASP A 96 2.69 3.45 -2.58
N PRO A 97 2.72 4.80 -2.54
CA PRO A 97 1.57 5.58 -2.11
C PRO A 97 0.38 5.43 -3.06
N LEU A 98 0.62 5.26 -4.36
CA LEU A 98 -0.41 5.17 -5.40
C LEU A 98 0.06 4.35 -6.61
N ASP A 99 -0.10 3.03 -6.51
CA ASP A 99 0.03 2.11 -7.63
C ASP A 99 -1.10 2.35 -8.65
N GLY A 100 -0.74 2.38 -9.93
CA GLY A 100 -1.68 2.64 -11.02
C GLY A 100 -1.98 4.12 -11.27
N SER A 101 -1.14 5.05 -10.82
CA SER A 101 -1.29 6.50 -11.05
C SER A 101 -1.55 6.86 -12.52
N SER A 102 -0.88 6.18 -13.47
CA SER A 102 -1.05 6.34 -14.92
C SER A 102 -2.46 6.06 -15.47
N VAL A 103 -3.25 5.25 -14.75
CA VAL A 103 -4.63 4.87 -15.14
C VAL A 103 -5.70 5.56 -14.28
N MET A 104 -5.27 6.42 -13.34
CA MET A 104 -6.17 7.11 -12.42
C MET A 104 -7.12 8.09 -13.13
N GLU A 105 -6.63 8.88 -14.10
CA GLU A 105 -7.47 9.83 -14.86
C GLU A 105 -8.57 9.12 -15.67
N ALA A 106 -8.32 7.89 -16.09
CA ALA A 106 -9.31 7.05 -16.77
C ALA A 106 -10.31 6.39 -15.79
N ASN A 107 -10.21 6.70 -14.50
CA ASN A 107 -11.05 6.18 -13.42
C ASN A 107 -10.99 4.64 -13.30
N PHE A 108 -9.81 4.06 -13.55
CA PHE A 108 -9.54 2.66 -13.24
C PHE A 108 -9.18 2.46 -11.76
N LEU A 109 -9.11 1.20 -11.34
CA LEU A 109 -8.70 0.86 -9.97
C LEU A 109 -7.24 1.24 -9.75
N VAL A 110 -6.99 1.93 -8.64
CA VAL A 110 -5.66 2.30 -8.14
C VAL A 110 -5.52 1.81 -6.70
N GLY A 111 -4.30 1.80 -6.16
CA GLY A 111 -4.08 1.26 -4.82
C GLY A 111 -2.87 1.80 -4.09
N THR A 112 -2.76 1.47 -2.81
CA THR A 112 -1.54 1.71 -2.02
C THR A 112 -0.97 0.36 -1.63
N ILE A 113 0.33 0.16 -1.82
CA ILE A 113 1.04 -1.08 -1.47
C ILE A 113 1.96 -0.82 -0.29
N ILE A 114 1.99 -1.71 0.70
CA ILE A 114 2.73 -1.52 1.96
C ILE A 114 3.48 -2.81 2.30
N GLY A 115 4.77 -2.70 2.59
CA GLY A 115 5.60 -3.76 3.15
C GLY A 115 6.13 -3.38 4.52
N VAL A 116 6.04 -4.30 5.48
CA VAL A 116 6.52 -4.14 6.85
C VAL A 116 7.74 -5.05 7.06
N TYR A 117 8.83 -4.48 7.54
CA TYR A 117 10.13 -5.14 7.69
C TYR A 117 10.66 -5.06 9.11
N GLU A 118 11.51 -6.00 9.49
CA GLU A 118 12.41 -5.89 10.65
C GLU A 118 13.86 -5.70 10.19
N LYS A 119 14.68 -4.97 10.97
CA LYS A 119 16.13 -4.75 10.72
C LYS A 119 16.46 -3.89 9.49
N ASP A 120 16.16 -4.35 8.27
CA ASP A 120 16.44 -3.64 7.00
C ASP A 120 15.40 -3.97 5.91
N TYR A 121 15.42 -3.22 4.80
CA TYR A 121 14.47 -3.33 3.67
C TYR A 121 14.72 -4.53 2.73
N LYS A 122 15.42 -5.59 3.17
CA LYS A 122 15.62 -6.78 2.34
C LYS A 122 14.39 -7.68 2.38
N ALA A 123 14.09 -8.32 1.26
CA ALA A 123 12.94 -9.23 1.12
C ALA A 123 12.87 -10.32 2.21
N GLN A 124 14.00 -10.90 2.61
CA GLN A 124 14.06 -11.93 3.67
C GLN A 124 13.60 -11.43 5.05
N ASN A 125 13.56 -10.11 5.24
CA ASN A 125 13.17 -9.44 6.46
C ASN A 125 11.75 -8.86 6.38
N LEU A 126 11.01 -9.09 5.29
CA LEU A 126 9.60 -8.75 5.17
C LEU A 126 8.79 -9.63 6.14
N VAL A 127 8.07 -9.01 7.06
CA VAL A 127 7.29 -9.69 8.10
C VAL A 127 5.79 -9.64 7.87
N ALA A 128 5.31 -8.67 7.11
CA ALA A 128 3.92 -8.56 6.66
C ALA A 128 3.84 -7.67 5.41
N SER A 129 2.78 -7.84 4.61
CA SER A 129 2.45 -6.91 3.53
C SER A 129 0.96 -6.64 3.47
N LEU A 130 0.60 -5.47 2.97
CA LEU A 130 -0.76 -5.02 2.83
C LEU A 130 -0.92 -4.30 1.49
N TYR A 131 -2.11 -4.34 0.93
CA TYR A 131 -2.49 -3.38 -0.10
C TYR A 131 -3.94 -2.94 0.05
N VAL A 132 -4.19 -1.68 -0.25
CA VAL A 132 -5.53 -1.08 -0.30
C VAL A 132 -5.88 -0.85 -1.76
N VAL A 133 -7.07 -1.28 -2.19
CA VAL A 133 -7.59 -1.01 -3.53
C VAL A 133 -8.68 0.05 -3.40
N PHE A 134 -8.52 1.16 -4.13
CA PHE A 134 -9.51 2.23 -4.25
C PHE A 134 -10.35 2.00 -5.52
N GLY A 135 -11.58 1.53 -5.32
CA GLY A 135 -12.56 1.38 -6.38
C GLY A 135 -13.96 1.74 -5.91
N HIS A 136 -14.99 1.21 -6.58
CA HIS A 136 -16.37 1.32 -6.12
C HIS A 136 -16.55 0.83 -4.66
N LYS A 137 -15.77 -0.18 -4.27
CA LYS A 137 -15.54 -0.55 -2.87
C LYS A 137 -14.07 -0.37 -2.58
N ILE A 138 -13.76 0.09 -1.37
CA ILE A 138 -12.39 0.03 -0.88
C ILE A 138 -12.19 -1.34 -0.24
N GLU A 139 -11.18 -2.05 -0.72
CA GLU A 139 -10.77 -3.34 -0.16
C GLU A 139 -9.36 -3.24 0.42
N LEU A 140 -9.12 -3.98 1.48
CA LEU A 140 -7.82 -4.13 2.12
C LEU A 140 -7.47 -5.61 2.12
N VAL A 141 -6.28 -5.94 1.63
CA VAL A 141 -5.72 -7.28 1.71
C VAL A 141 -4.48 -7.24 2.58
N VAL A 142 -4.35 -8.23 3.47
CA VAL A 142 -3.27 -8.31 4.46
C VAL A 142 -2.66 -9.70 4.43
N ALA A 143 -1.36 -9.78 4.20
CA ALA A 143 -0.58 -11.00 4.31
C ALA A 143 0.28 -10.97 5.59
N LEU A 144 0.08 -11.96 6.45
CA LEU A 144 0.88 -12.17 7.68
C LEU A 144 1.24 -13.66 7.80
N ASP A 145 0.36 -14.46 8.40
CA ASP A 145 0.46 -15.92 8.46
C ASP A 145 -0.38 -16.58 7.35
N LYS A 146 -1.49 -15.93 7.02
CA LYS A 146 -2.35 -16.19 5.85
C LYS A 146 -2.63 -14.85 5.16
N VAL A 147 -3.38 -14.92 4.08
CA VAL A 147 -3.86 -13.74 3.35
C VAL A 147 -5.33 -13.51 3.71
N TYR A 148 -5.65 -12.31 4.19
CA TYR A 148 -6.98 -11.93 4.64
C TYR A 148 -7.50 -10.77 3.80
N ARG A 149 -8.76 -10.84 3.36
CA ARG A 149 -9.44 -9.77 2.64
C ARG A 149 -10.48 -9.11 3.52
N TYR A 150 -10.53 -7.78 3.44
CA TYR A 150 -11.47 -6.92 4.14
C TYR A 150 -12.10 -5.92 3.17
N ALA A 151 -13.32 -5.48 3.47
CA ALA A 151 -13.98 -4.38 2.75
C ALA A 151 -14.30 -3.24 3.71
N PHE A 152 -14.07 -2.00 3.27
CA PHE A 152 -14.38 -0.81 4.06
C PHE A 152 -15.87 -0.50 4.01
N TYR A 153 -16.51 -0.40 5.17
CA TYR A 153 -17.89 0.01 5.31
C TYR A 153 -18.13 0.67 6.67
N GLN A 154 -18.83 1.81 6.68
CA GLN A 154 -19.13 2.57 7.91
C GLN A 154 -17.90 2.84 8.79
N ASN A 155 -16.83 3.37 8.19
CA ASN A 155 -15.58 3.75 8.86
C ASN A 155 -14.77 2.58 9.45
N LYS A 156 -14.97 1.35 8.96
CA LYS A 156 -14.26 0.16 9.45
C LYS A 156 -14.00 -0.83 8.33
N PHE A 157 -12.90 -1.57 8.44
CA PHE A 157 -12.65 -2.73 7.60
C PHE A 157 -13.34 -3.97 8.19
N HIS A 158 -14.24 -4.57 7.42
CA HIS A 158 -14.96 -5.78 7.78
C HIS A 158 -14.34 -6.97 7.08
N PHE A 159 -14.09 -8.04 7.83
CA PHE A 159 -13.51 -9.27 7.29
C PHE A 159 -14.46 -9.88 6.24
N ILE A 160 -13.89 -10.28 5.10
CA ILE A 160 -14.60 -10.96 4.02
C ILE A 160 -14.21 -12.43 3.98
N GLU A 161 -12.92 -12.73 3.83
CA GLU A 161 -12.44 -14.10 3.69
C GLU A 161 -10.93 -14.23 3.94
N THR A 162 -10.47 -15.48 4.09
CA THR A 162 -9.07 -15.85 3.97
C THR A 162 -8.82 -16.33 2.54
N ILE A 163 -7.93 -15.64 1.81
CA ILE A 163 -7.58 -15.96 0.43
C ILE A 163 -6.64 -17.17 0.42
N VAL A 164 -6.94 -18.13 -0.46
CA VAL A 164 -6.07 -19.27 -0.79
C VAL A 164 -6.03 -19.36 -2.31
N LEU A 165 -4.81 -19.41 -2.87
CA LEU A 165 -4.64 -19.59 -4.32
C LEU A 165 -4.79 -21.07 -4.69
N GLU A 166 -5.45 -21.34 -5.81
CA GLU A 166 -5.45 -22.66 -6.43
C GLU A 166 -4.10 -22.94 -7.10
N ASN A 167 -3.73 -24.21 -7.23
CA ASN A 167 -2.48 -24.61 -7.88
C ASN A 167 -2.41 -24.28 -9.38
N LYS A 168 -3.53 -23.92 -10.01
CA LYS A 168 -3.62 -23.57 -11.43
C LYS A 168 -4.75 -22.58 -11.70
N GLY A 169 -4.42 -21.43 -12.26
CA GLY A 169 -5.40 -20.45 -12.75
C GLY A 169 -5.86 -20.72 -14.19
N LYS A 170 -6.87 -19.97 -14.63
CA LYS A 170 -7.39 -19.95 -16.02
C LYS A 170 -7.16 -18.62 -16.73
N ILE A 171 -6.61 -17.63 -16.04
CA ILE A 171 -6.48 -16.24 -16.49
C ILE A 171 -5.00 -15.89 -16.47
N ILE A 172 -4.57 -15.17 -17.51
CA ILE A 172 -3.23 -14.58 -17.62
C ILE A 172 -3.44 -13.08 -17.80
N ALA A 173 -2.72 -12.27 -17.03
CA ALA A 173 -2.77 -10.82 -17.06
C ALA A 173 -1.36 -10.25 -17.26
N SER A 174 -0.76 -10.51 -18.42
CA SER A 174 0.55 -9.96 -18.79
C SER A 174 0.40 -8.56 -19.40
N GLY A 175 1.13 -7.57 -18.87
CA GLY A 175 1.34 -6.28 -19.54
C GLY A 175 2.50 -6.33 -20.53
N GLY A 176 2.61 -5.30 -21.38
CA GLY A 176 3.70 -5.15 -22.36
C GLY A 176 3.36 -5.65 -23.77
N ASN A 177 4.19 -5.28 -24.75
CA ASN A 177 3.99 -5.73 -26.12
C ASN A 177 4.61 -7.11 -26.33
N GLN A 178 3.88 -8.01 -26.99
CA GLN A 178 4.32 -9.38 -27.27
C GLN A 178 5.71 -9.45 -27.94
N LYS A 179 6.05 -8.47 -28.79
CA LYS A 179 7.34 -8.39 -29.50
C LYS A 179 8.55 -8.23 -28.56
N ASP A 180 8.34 -7.72 -27.35
CA ASP A 180 9.39 -7.43 -26.38
C ASP A 180 9.59 -8.61 -25.40
N PHE A 181 8.78 -9.67 -25.52
CA PHE A 181 8.91 -10.87 -24.70
C PHE A 181 10.03 -11.77 -25.21
N SER A 182 10.83 -12.31 -24.30
CA SER A 182 11.80 -13.34 -24.63
C SER A 182 11.10 -14.56 -25.26
N LEU A 183 11.64 -15.03 -26.37
CA LEU A 183 11.32 -16.36 -26.91
C LEU A 183 11.91 -17.37 -25.94
N GLY A 184 11.09 -17.87 -25.00
CA GLY A 184 11.53 -18.78 -23.94
C GLY A 184 12.25 -20.03 -24.44
#